data_AF-A0A966Q316-F1
#
_entry.id   AF-A0A966Q316-F1
#
_cell.length_a   1.000
_cell.length_b   1.000
_cell.length_c   1.000
_cell.angle_alpha   90.00
_cell.angle_beta   90.00
_cell.angle_gamma   90.00
#
_symmetry.space_group_name_H-M   'P 1'
#
loop_
_entity.id
_entity.type
_entity.pdbx_description
1 polymer ?
#
loop_
_entity_poly.entity_id
_entity_poly.type
_entity_poly.pdbx_seq_one_letter_code
_entity_poly.pdbx_strand_id
1 'polypeptide(L)'
;MEIEDLILSGAIEVAGVDPETGEMLYNFTNKLDQVHPALAREVHNMFDSHVMKLWELGMVKMNVMDKNPIVKLTPKAFDPGSIKSLDEDILYTLNEIKRHIIR
;
A
#
# COMPACT_ATOMS: atom_id res chain seq x y z
N MET A 1 11.01 -12.21 15.38
CA MET A 1 9.54 -12.23 15.56
C MET A 1 9.03 -12.88 14.30
N GLU A 2 8.39 -14.03 14.46
CA GLU A 2 7.92 -14.80 13.31
C GLU A 2 6.54 -14.30 12.88
N ILE A 3 6.07 -14.75 11.72
CA ILE A 3 4.76 -14.36 11.20
C ILE A 3 3.62 -14.83 12.11
N GLU A 4 3.78 -15.99 12.75
CA GLU A 4 2.82 -16.55 13.70
C GLU A 4 2.62 -15.64 14.92
N ASP A 5 3.69 -15.01 15.41
CA ASP A 5 3.62 -14.08 16.54
C ASP A 5 2.75 -12.86 16.18
N LEU A 6 2.91 -12.35 14.96
CA LEU A 6 2.14 -11.22 14.44
C LEU A 6 0.67 -11.57 14.21
N ILE A 7 0.38 -12.81 13.80
CA ILE A 7 -1.00 -13.31 13.66
C ILE A 7 -1.64 -13.44 15.05
N LEU A 8 -0.95 -14.07 16.01
CA LEU A 8 -1.46 -14.29 17.36
C LEU A 8 -1.68 -12.99 18.14
N SER A 9 -0.84 -11.97 17.90
CA SER A 9 -1.04 -10.63 18.45
C SER A 9 -2.16 -9.84 17.74
N GLY A 10 -2.64 -10.34 16.60
CA GLY A 10 -3.59 -9.66 15.72
C GLY A 10 -3.01 -8.44 15.02
N ALA A 11 -1.68 -8.35 14.89
CA ALA A 11 -1.00 -7.29 14.14
C ALA A 11 -1.15 -7.46 12.63
N ILE A 12 -1.34 -8.71 12.18
CA ILE A 12 -1.73 -9.07 10.82
C ILE A 12 -2.89 -10.06 10.83
N GLU A 13 -3.62 -10.13 9.72
CA GLU A 13 -4.74 -11.05 9.52
C GLU A 13 -4.68 -11.70 8.12
N VAL A 14 -5.25 -12.90 7.99
CA VAL A 14 -5.32 -13.59 6.69
C VAL A 14 -6.28 -12.83 5.78
N ALA A 15 -5.77 -12.39 4.63
CA ALA A 15 -6.51 -11.67 3.61
C ALA A 15 -7.04 -12.59 2.51
N GLY A 16 -6.37 -13.73 2.27
CA GLY A 16 -6.74 -14.68 1.22
C GLY A 16 -5.59 -15.61 0.85
N VAL A 17 -5.69 -16.17 -0.35
CA VAL A 17 -4.65 -17.02 -0.94
C VAL A 17 -4.32 -16.46 -2.31
N ASP A 18 -3.03 -16.34 -2.62
CA ASP A 18 -2.56 -15.99 -3.94
C ASP A 18 -2.98 -17.07 -4.95
N PRO A 19 -3.74 -16.72 -6.01
CA PRO A 19 -4.26 -17.70 -6.94
C PRO A 19 -3.19 -18.33 -7.86
N GLU A 20 -2.01 -17.71 -7.98
CA GLU A 20 -0.91 -18.18 -8.82
C GLU A 20 0.07 -19.05 -8.02
N THR A 21 0.44 -18.62 -6.81
CA THR A 21 1.44 -19.32 -5.99
C THR A 21 0.82 -20.28 -4.97
N GLY A 22 -0.43 -20.05 -4.58
CA GLY A 22 -1.09 -20.77 -3.49
C GLY A 22 -0.64 -20.32 -2.09
N GLU A 23 0.15 -19.25 -1.99
CA GLU A 23 0.63 -18.73 -0.70
C GLU A 23 -0.46 -17.94 0.04
N MET A 24 -0.39 -17.95 1.37
CA MET A 24 -1.31 -17.16 2.20
C MET A 24 -0.95 -15.67 2.12
N LEU A 25 -1.96 -14.84 1.86
CA LEU A 25 -1.83 -13.38 1.86
C LEU A 25 -2.28 -12.82 3.20
N TYR A 26 -1.61 -11.76 3.64
CA TYR A 26 -1.87 -11.11 4.93
C TYR A 26 -2.06 -9.61 4.78
N ASN A 27 -2.97 -9.05 5.58
CA ASN A 27 -3.14 -7.61 5.74
C ASN A 27 -2.62 -7.17 7.10
N PHE A 28 -2.01 -5.99 7.15
CA PHE A 28 -1.72 -5.31 8.40
C PHE A 28 -3.01 -4.79 9.04
N THR A 29 -3.10 -4.89 10.36
CA THR A 29 -4.20 -4.29 11.12
C THR A 29 -3.73 -3.03 11.85
N ASN A 30 -4.68 -2.24 12.36
CA ASN A 30 -4.39 -1.06 13.19
C ASN A 30 -3.66 -1.40 14.50
N LYS A 31 -3.51 -2.69 14.86
CA LYS A 31 -2.77 -3.11 16.05
C LYS A 31 -1.26 -3.17 15.81
N LEU A 32 -0.80 -3.16 14.56
CA LEU A 32 0.63 -3.24 14.24
C LEU A 32 1.44 -2.12 14.92
N ASP A 33 0.89 -0.90 14.98
CA ASP A 33 1.52 0.24 15.65
C ASP A 33 1.79 -0.02 17.14
N GLN A 34 0.95 -0.83 17.80
CA GLN A 34 1.06 -1.16 19.21
C GLN A 34 1.97 -2.36 19.45
N VAL A 35 1.87 -3.38 18.58
CA VAL A 35 2.61 -4.64 18.71
C VAL A 35 4.06 -4.49 18.24
N HIS A 36 4.27 -3.86 17.10
CA HIS A 36 5.58 -3.74 16.48
C HIS A 36 5.78 -2.35 15.82
N PRO A 37 5.97 -1.28 16.62
CA PRO A 37 6.02 0.10 16.13
C PRO A 37 7.16 0.39 15.13
N ALA A 38 8.25 -0.38 15.16
CA ALA A 38 9.33 -0.24 14.17
C ALA A 38 8.88 -0.72 12.79
N LEU A 39 8.36 -1.95 12.68
CA LEU A 39 7.76 -2.51 11.47
C LEU A 39 6.62 -1.64 10.94
N ALA A 40 5.72 -1.15 11.80
CA ALA A 40 4.66 -0.25 11.36
C ALA A 40 5.19 1.01 10.66
N ARG A 41 6.28 1.58 11.20
CA ARG A 41 6.96 2.74 10.60
C ARG A 41 7.61 2.39 9.26
N GLU A 42 8.22 1.22 9.15
CA GLU A 42 8.82 0.76 7.88
C GLU A 42 7.76 0.58 6.79
N VAL A 43 6.62 -0.03 7.13
CA VAL A 43 5.48 -0.18 6.22
C VAL A 43 4.94 1.19 5.79
N HIS A 44 4.75 2.13 6.72
CA HIS A 44 4.32 3.49 6.39
C HIS A 44 5.33 4.21 5.51
N ASN A 45 6.63 4.16 5.82
CA ASN A 45 7.68 4.79 5.02
C ASN A 45 7.73 4.23 3.60
N MET A 46 7.56 2.90 3.45
CA MET A 46 7.49 2.25 2.15
C MET A 46 6.29 2.77 1.36
N PHE A 47 5.09 2.76 1.96
CA PHE A 47 3.88 3.26 1.33
C PHE A 47 4.02 4.73 0.91
N ASP A 48 4.55 5.59 1.79
CA ASP A 48 4.80 7.00 1.51
C ASP A 48 5.76 7.18 0.33
N SER A 49 6.83 6.38 0.26
CA SER A 49 7.77 6.42 -0.85
C SER A 49 7.12 6.05 -2.19
N HIS A 50 6.22 5.06 -2.18
CA HIS A 50 5.48 4.64 -3.38
C HIS A 50 4.46 5.71 -3.80
N VAL A 51 3.76 6.34 -2.86
CA VAL A 51 2.83 7.45 -3.14
C VAL A 51 3.60 8.64 -3.73
N MET A 52 4.77 8.98 -3.18
CA MET A 52 5.64 10.01 -3.75
C MET A 52 6.08 9.64 -5.17
N LYS A 53 6.40 8.38 -5.44
CA LYS A 53 6.75 7.93 -6.79
C LYS A 53 5.57 8.08 -7.76
N LEU A 54 4.38 7.67 -7.35
CA LEU A 54 3.15 7.87 -8.13
C LEU A 54 2.86 9.35 -8.39
N TRP A 55 3.21 10.22 -7.45
CA TRP A 55 3.08 11.67 -7.60
C TRP A 55 4.06 12.22 -8.62
N GLU A 56 5.34 11.82 -8.56
CA GLU A 56 6.36 12.17 -9.57
C GLU A 56 5.95 11.74 -10.98
N LEU A 57 5.33 10.56 -11.10
CA LEU A 57 4.82 10.02 -12.36
C LEU A 57 3.55 10.72 -12.84
N GLY A 58 2.98 11.64 -12.05
CA GLY A 58 1.75 12.36 -12.35
C GLY A 58 0.50 11.47 -12.31
N MET A 59 0.57 10.32 -11.64
CA MET A 59 -0.56 9.40 -11.49
C MET A 59 -1.45 9.79 -10.32
N VAL A 60 -0.87 10.33 -9.25
CA VAL A 60 -1.62 10.95 -8.15
C VAL A 60 -1.34 12.45 -8.07
N LYS A 61 -2.33 13.19 -7.56
CA LYS A 61 -2.23 14.61 -7.25
C LYS A 61 -2.43 14.79 -5.76
N MET A 62 -1.47 15.47 -5.13
CA MET A 62 -1.53 15.87 -3.73
C MET A 62 -0.72 17.14 -3.51
N ASN A 63 -1.00 17.85 -2.43
CA ASN A 63 -0.13 18.93 -1.95
C ASN A 63 0.87 18.34 -0.95
N VAL A 64 2.11 18.13 -1.41
CA VAL A 64 3.16 17.48 -0.61
C VAL A 64 3.61 18.30 0.61
N MET A 65 3.22 19.58 0.69
CA MET A 65 3.55 20.45 1.81
C MET A 65 2.55 20.34 2.97
N ASP A 66 1.40 19.69 2.75
CA ASP A 66 0.40 19.51 3.79
C ASP A 66 0.84 18.42 4.78
N LYS A 67 0.61 18.65 6.08
CA LYS A 67 0.91 17.67 7.14
C LYS A 67 0.15 16.35 6.95
N ASN A 68 -1.01 16.40 6.31
CA ASN A 68 -1.81 15.23 5.98
C ASN A 68 -2.39 15.43 4.56
N PRO A 69 -1.62 15.07 3.52
CA PRO A 69 -1.99 15.38 2.14
C PRO A 69 -3.18 14.54 1.68
N ILE A 70 -4.17 15.18 1.06
CA ILE A 70 -5.28 14.46 0.42
C ILE A 70 -4.81 13.96 -0.95
N VAL A 71 -4.69 12.64 -1.08
CA VAL A 71 -4.32 11.98 -2.33
C VAL A 71 -5.54 11.87 -3.25
N LYS A 72 -5.37 12.29 -4.51
CA LYS A 72 -6.38 12.13 -5.56
C LYS A 72 -5.79 11.43 -6.77
N LEU A 73 -6.54 10.50 -7.35
CA LEU A 73 -6.17 9.86 -8.61
C LEU A 73 -6.34 10.84 -9.78
N THR A 74 -5.39 10.82 -10.70
CA THR A 74 -5.47 11.54 -11.98
C THR A 74 -5.97 10.60 -13.09
N PRO A 75 -6.35 11.11 -14.28
CA PRO A 75 -6.68 10.25 -15.42
C PRO A 75 -5.54 9.28 -15.80
N LYS A 76 -4.28 9.69 -15.61
CA LYS A 76 -3.10 8.86 -15.93
C LYS A 76 -3.01 7.61 -15.06
N ALA A 77 -3.59 7.63 -13.86
CA ALA A 77 -3.69 6.43 -13.01
C ALA A 77 -4.54 5.31 -13.64
N PHE A 78 -5.33 5.61 -14.66
CA PHE A 78 -6.20 4.64 -15.35
C PHE A 78 -5.73 4.34 -16.78
N ASP A 79 -4.64 4.97 -17.23
CA ASP A 79 -4.10 4.75 -18.56
C ASP A 79 -3.34 3.41 -18.62
N PRO A 80 -3.77 2.43 -19.44
CA PRO A 80 -3.14 1.11 -19.49
C PRO A 80 -1.67 1.15 -19.91
N GLY A 81 -1.28 2.11 -20.75
CA GLY A 81 0.11 2.27 -21.19
C GLY A 81 1.02 2.68 -20.04
N SER A 82 0.60 3.70 -19.29
CA SER A 82 1.33 4.21 -18.12
C SER A 82 1.38 3.20 -16.97
N ILE A 83 0.32 2.40 -16.79
CA ILE A 83 0.25 1.36 -15.75
C ILE A 83 1.23 0.22 -16.04
N LYS A 84 1.36 -0.21 -17.30
CA LYS A 84 2.24 -1.31 -17.70
C LYS A 84 3.73 -1.03 -17.49
N SER A 85 4.12 0.23 -17.36
CA SER A 85 5.52 0.60 -17.11
C SER A 85 5.87 0.72 -15.61
N LEU A 86 4.93 0.43 -14.71
CA LEU A 86 5.19 0.49 -13.27
C LEU A 86 5.88 -0.79 -12.79
N ASP A 87 6.80 -0.61 -11.84
CA ASP A 87 7.30 -1.72 -11.02
C ASP A 87 6.15 -2.34 -10.22
N GLU A 88 6.24 -3.63 -9.93
CA GLU A 88 5.18 -4.42 -9.32
C GLU A 88 4.68 -3.84 -7.99
N ASP A 89 5.59 -3.41 -7.11
CA ASP A 89 5.26 -2.81 -5.81
C ASP A 89 4.53 -1.46 -5.95
N ILE A 90 4.92 -0.66 -6.94
CA ILE A 90 4.29 0.62 -7.24
C ILE A 90 2.90 0.41 -7.83
N LEU A 91 2.77 -0.59 -8.71
CA LEU A 91 1.49 -1.01 -9.27
C LEU A 91 0.53 -1.52 -8.19
N TYR A 92 1.03 -2.37 -7.29
CA TYR A 92 0.27 -2.86 -6.14
C TYR A 92 -0.25 -1.69 -5.30
N THR A 93 0.63 -0.75 -4.94
CA THR A 93 0.25 0.44 -4.17
C THR A 93 -0.81 1.29 -4.89
N LEU A 94 -0.66 1.51 -6.20
CA LEU A 94 -1.66 2.23 -7.00
C LEU A 94 -3.03 1.55 -6.97
N ASN A 95 -3.05 0.21 -7.03
CA ASN A 95 -4.29 -0.56 -6.99
C ASN A 95 -4.97 -0.52 -5.62
N GLU A 96 -4.20 -0.53 -4.53
CA GLU A 96 -4.75 -0.36 -3.18
C GLU A 96 -5.34 1.05 -2.98
N ILE A 97 -4.68 2.09 -3.50
CA ILE A 97 -5.25 3.45 -3.50
C ILE A 97 -6.58 3.50 -4.26
N LYS A 98 -6.64 2.88 -5.46
CA LYS A 98 -7.89 2.79 -6.23
C LYS A 98 -8.99 2.06 -5.47
N ARG A 99 -8.66 0.92 -4.84
CA ARG A 99 -9.60 0.10 -4.05
C ARG A 99 -10.23 0.89 -2.91
N HIS A 100 -9.48 1.80 -2.30
CA HIS A 100 -9.97 2.59 -1.16
C HIS A 100 -10.67 3.90 -1.56
N ILE A 101 -10.34 4.48 -2.72
CA ILE A 101 -10.95 5.74 -3.20
C ILE A 101 -12.21 5.49 -4.04
N ILE A 102 -12.25 4.45 -4.88
CA ILE A 102 -13.29 4.23 -5.90
C ILE A 102 -14.32 3.19 -5.43
N ARG A 103 -14.81 3.30 -4.19
CA ARG A 103 -15.89 2.43 -3.73
C ARG A 103 -17.15 2.56 -4.57
#